data_AF-A0A7S4F1W3-F1
#
_entry.id   AF-A0A7S4F1W3-F1
#
_cell.length_a   1.000
_cell.length_b   1.000
_cell.length_c   1.000
_cell.angle_alpha   90.00
_cell.angle_beta   90.00
_cell.angle_gamma   90.00
#
_symmetry.space_group_name_H-M   'P 1'
#
loop_
_entity.id
_entity.type
_entity.pdbx_description
1 polymer ?
#
loop_
_entity_poly.entity_id
_entity_poly.type
_entity_poly.pdbx_seq_one_letter_code
_entity_poly.pdbx_strand_id
1 'polypeptide(L)'
;MARLGKVGIVQYDSLLCNSSASYAWATAKQNFLWTKRHGYVLAAYCIQSCRHGLFGTLHPAWCKLVAIAHALKSNRFDTLLYLDSDAVWLDTSVPLDVLADEFLYPGDWEQGESHISKRDRTNIDCNGAQSERRVSE
;
A
#
# COMPACT_ATOMS: atom_id res chain seq x y z
N MET A 1 21.92 8.17 -4.96
CA MET A 1 21.27 6.98 -5.53
C MET A 1 20.93 6.00 -4.44
N ALA A 2 19.81 6.30 -3.79
CA ALA A 2 19.05 5.32 -3.05
C ALA A 2 18.83 4.09 -3.96
N ARG A 3 19.10 2.89 -3.43
CA ARG A 3 18.78 1.65 -4.13
C ARG A 3 17.42 1.18 -3.66
N LEU A 4 16.39 1.29 -4.50
CA LEU A 4 15.02 0.88 -4.16
C LEU A 4 14.79 -0.64 -4.21
N GLY A 5 15.79 -1.43 -4.66
CA GLY A 5 15.67 -2.88 -4.76
C GLY A 5 14.63 -3.31 -5.81
N LYS A 6 13.91 -4.42 -5.56
CA LYS A 6 12.78 -4.87 -6.38
C LYS A 6 11.57 -4.00 -6.12
N VAL A 7 11.21 -3.16 -7.09
CA VAL A 7 10.07 -2.23 -6.98
C VAL A 7 8.79 -2.86 -7.51
N GLY A 8 7.75 -2.86 -6.68
CA GLY A 8 6.38 -3.15 -7.06
C GLY A 8 5.53 -1.87 -7.08
N ILE A 9 4.84 -1.62 -8.18
CA ILE A 9 3.87 -0.54 -8.30
C ILE A 9 2.48 -1.14 -8.11
N VAL A 10 1.76 -0.68 -7.11
CA VAL A 10 0.42 -1.13 -6.79
C VAL A 10 -0.58 -0.10 -7.29
N GLN A 11 -1.52 -0.52 -8.12
CA GLN A 11 -2.63 0.31 -8.57
C GLN A 11 -3.94 -0.42 -8.30
N TYR A 12 -4.96 0.31 -7.89
CA TYR A 12 -6.29 -0.23 -7.63
C TYR A 12 -7.36 0.62 -8.31
N ASP A 13 -8.35 -0.03 -8.93
CA ASP A 13 -9.64 0.58 -9.23
C ASP A 13 -10.72 -0.51 -9.36
N SER A 14 -11.94 -0.21 -8.92
CA SER A 14 -13.12 -1.05 -9.20
C SER A 14 -13.46 -1.12 -10.71
N LEU A 15 -13.15 -0.08 -11.47
CA LEU A 15 -13.36 0.00 -12.91
C LEU A 15 -12.42 -0.90 -13.71
N LEU A 16 -11.33 -1.39 -13.10
CA LEU A 16 -10.50 -2.44 -13.72
C LEU A 16 -11.25 -3.77 -13.84
N CYS A 17 -12.30 -3.97 -13.04
CA CYS A 17 -13.15 -5.17 -13.11
C CYS A 17 -14.03 -5.22 -14.35
N ASN A 18 -14.17 -4.11 -15.07
CA ASN A 18 -14.91 -4.03 -16.31
C ASN A 18 -13.95 -3.57 -17.41
N SER A 19 -13.65 -4.45 -18.36
CA SER A 19 -12.70 -4.19 -19.44
C SER A 19 -13.24 -3.29 -20.56
N SER A 20 -14.52 -2.87 -20.48
CA SER A 20 -15.00 -1.76 -21.33
C SER A 20 -14.16 -0.52 -21.02
N ALA A 21 -13.76 0.23 -22.05
CA ALA A 21 -12.71 1.27 -22.05
C ALA A 21 -12.83 2.32 -20.93
N SER A 22 -12.53 1.93 -19.70
CA SER A 22 -12.50 2.78 -18.53
C SER A 22 -11.15 3.50 -18.50
N TYR A 23 -11.16 4.72 -17.99
CA TYR A 23 -9.92 5.49 -17.83
C TYR A 23 -8.90 4.71 -16.97
N ALA A 24 -9.37 3.93 -15.99
CA ALA A 24 -8.52 3.11 -15.13
C ALA A 24 -7.67 2.10 -15.93
N TRP A 25 -8.24 1.47 -16.97
CA TRP A 25 -7.48 0.58 -17.86
C TRP A 25 -6.46 1.33 -18.72
N ALA A 26 -6.84 2.52 -19.22
CA ALA A 26 -5.92 3.36 -19.99
C ALA A 26 -4.72 3.81 -19.12
N THR A 27 -4.99 4.27 -17.89
CA THR A 27 -3.96 4.64 -16.92
C THR A 27 -3.09 3.45 -16.54
N ALA A 28 -3.69 2.30 -16.20
CA ALA A 28 -2.95 1.08 -15.87
C ALA A 28 -2.04 0.63 -17.03
N LYS A 29 -2.51 0.73 -18.27
CA LYS A 29 -1.71 0.42 -19.46
C LYS A 29 -0.53 1.37 -19.61
N GLN A 30 -0.73 2.67 -19.43
CA GLN A 30 0.34 3.65 -19.50
C GLN A 30 1.40 3.41 -18.40
N ASN A 31 0.95 3.17 -17.18
CA ASN A 31 1.82 2.83 -16.04
C ASN A 31 2.53 1.48 -16.26
N PHE A 32 1.90 0.51 -16.91
CA PHE A 32 2.54 -0.76 -17.29
C PHE A 32 3.70 -0.53 -18.26
N LEU A 33 3.54 0.35 -19.25
CA LEU A 33 4.62 0.66 -20.19
C LEU A 33 5.82 1.31 -19.50
N TRP A 34 5.56 2.23 -18.57
CA TRP A 34 6.60 2.85 -17.75
C TRP A 34 7.30 1.82 -16.84
N THR A 35 6.55 1.03 -16.07
CA THR A 35 7.14 0.00 -15.19
C THR A 35 7.96 -1.02 -15.95
N LYS A 36 7.47 -1.49 -17.11
CA LYS A 36 8.19 -2.42 -17.97
C LYS A 36 9.52 -1.86 -18.45
N ARG A 37 9.56 -0.57 -18.82
CA ARG A 37 10.80 0.10 -19.27
C ARG A 37 11.89 0.08 -18.20
N HIS A 38 11.50 0.28 -16.94
CA HIS A 38 12.43 0.43 -15.81
C HIS A 38 12.63 -0.86 -15.00
N GLY A 39 12.08 -1.99 -15.45
CA GLY A 39 12.23 -3.28 -14.77
C GLY A 39 11.40 -3.42 -13.48
N TYR A 40 10.38 -2.58 -13.30
CA TYR A 40 9.44 -2.66 -12.18
C TYR A 40 8.28 -3.60 -12.50
N VAL A 41 7.56 -4.04 -11.46
CA VAL A 41 6.35 -4.85 -11.63
C VAL A 41 5.12 -4.00 -11.33
N LEU A 42 4.19 -3.91 -12.28
CA LEU A 42 2.86 -3.38 -12.01
C LEU A 42 1.93 -4.50 -11.49
N ALA A 43 1.41 -4.32 -10.28
CA ALA A 43 0.33 -5.12 -9.71
C ALA A 43 -0.96 -4.29 -9.72
N ALA A 44 -1.75 -4.44 -10.79
CA ALA A 44 -3.03 -3.77 -10.95
C ALA A 44 -4.16 -4.65 -10.38
N TYR A 45 -4.92 -4.12 -9.43
CA TYR A 45 -5.97 -4.84 -8.72
C TYR A 45 -7.36 -4.33 -9.12
N CYS A 46 -8.21 -5.26 -9.53
CA CYS A 46 -9.65 -5.06 -9.57
C CYS A 46 -10.22 -5.52 -8.21
N ILE A 47 -10.82 -4.59 -7.45
CA ILE A 47 -11.50 -4.90 -6.18
C ILE A 47 -12.87 -4.22 -6.18
N GLN A 48 -13.93 -5.02 -6.33
CA GLN A 48 -15.32 -4.54 -6.35
C GLN A 48 -15.84 -4.18 -4.95
N SER A 49 -15.35 -4.86 -3.92
CA SER A 49 -15.72 -4.60 -2.53
C SER A 49 -14.55 -4.88 -1.60
N CYS A 50 -14.39 -4.02 -0.59
CA CYS A 50 -13.28 -4.10 0.35
C CYS A 50 -13.78 -4.58 1.69
N ARG A 51 -14.23 -5.84 1.66
CA ARG A 51 -14.73 -6.51 2.85
C ARG A 51 -13.56 -6.94 3.73
N HIS A 52 -13.55 -6.43 4.95
CA HIS A 52 -12.64 -6.79 6.02
C HIS A 52 -13.36 -7.64 7.07
N GLY A 53 -12.67 -8.66 7.61
CA GLY A 53 -13.26 -9.57 8.59
C GLY A 53 -13.72 -8.89 9.88
N LEU A 54 -13.01 -7.84 10.32
CA LEU A 54 -13.32 -7.11 11.56
C LEU A 54 -14.22 -5.87 11.36
N PHE A 55 -14.16 -5.25 10.19
CA PHE A 55 -14.79 -3.93 9.95
C PHE A 55 -15.94 -4.00 8.94
N GLY A 56 -16.27 -5.18 8.42
CA GLY A 56 -17.25 -5.32 7.35
C GLY A 56 -16.77 -4.68 6.05
N THR A 57 -17.69 -4.14 5.26
CA THR A 57 -17.36 -3.48 3.99
C THR A 57 -16.81 -2.07 4.25
N LEU A 58 -15.55 -1.85 3.90
CA LEU A 58 -14.91 -0.54 4.00
C LEU A 58 -15.37 0.39 2.87
N HIS A 59 -15.30 1.70 3.12
CA HIS A 59 -15.50 2.72 2.08
C HIS A 59 -14.49 2.52 0.93
N PRO A 60 -14.85 2.70 -0.35
CA PRO A 60 -13.99 2.41 -1.50
C PRO A 60 -12.59 3.03 -1.44
N ALA A 61 -12.46 4.23 -0.85
CA ALA A 61 -11.16 4.88 -0.66
C ALA A 61 -10.15 4.04 0.16
N TRP A 62 -10.60 3.09 0.98
CA TRP A 62 -9.75 2.21 1.79
C TRP A 62 -9.35 0.92 1.09
N CYS A 63 -9.91 0.66 -0.09
CA CYS A 63 -9.60 -0.53 -0.88
C CYS A 63 -8.14 -0.67 -1.26
N LYS A 64 -7.44 0.46 -1.38
CA LYS A 64 -5.99 0.48 -1.60
C LYS A 64 -5.21 -0.26 -0.52
N LEU A 65 -5.66 -0.25 0.73
CA LEU A 65 -5.00 -1.00 1.80
C LEU A 65 -5.07 -2.52 1.57
N VAL A 66 -6.16 -3.02 1.00
CA VAL A 66 -6.29 -4.44 0.65
C VAL A 66 -5.33 -4.81 -0.48
N ALA A 67 -5.24 -3.97 -1.52
CA ALA A 67 -4.29 -4.15 -2.62
C ALA A 67 -2.84 -4.14 -2.14
N ILE A 68 -2.47 -3.15 -1.30
CA ILE A 68 -1.14 -3.03 -0.71
C ILE A 68 -0.83 -4.24 0.19
N ALA A 69 -1.76 -4.63 1.07
CA ALA A 69 -1.56 -5.79 1.95
C ALA A 69 -1.37 -7.09 1.15
N HIS A 70 -2.10 -7.27 0.04
CA HIS A 70 -1.90 -8.41 -0.85
C HIS A 70 -0.52 -8.37 -1.52
N ALA A 71 -0.08 -7.19 -2.01
CA ALA A 71 1.25 -7.03 -2.59
C ALA A 71 2.37 -7.32 -1.58
N LEU A 72 2.25 -6.81 -0.35
CA LEU A 72 3.19 -7.06 0.75
C LEU A 72 3.29 -8.55 1.08
N LYS A 73 2.15 -9.24 1.19
CA LYS A 73 2.12 -10.69 1.47
C LYS A 73 2.86 -11.55 0.44
N SER A 74 3.07 -11.04 -0.78
CA SER A 74 3.82 -11.77 -1.79
C SER A 74 5.33 -11.89 -1.46
N ASN A 75 5.86 -11.03 -0.57
CA ASN A 75 7.29 -10.93 -0.25
C ASN A 75 8.20 -10.82 -1.50
N ARG A 76 7.68 -10.26 -2.60
CA ARG A 76 8.39 -10.14 -3.88
C ARG A 76 9.14 -8.83 -4.06
N PHE A 77 8.82 -7.82 -3.26
CA PHE A 77 9.22 -6.44 -3.47
C PHE A 77 9.91 -5.89 -2.23
N ASP A 78 11.02 -5.17 -2.44
CA ASP A 78 11.73 -4.44 -1.40
C ASP A 78 11.09 -3.06 -1.19
N THR A 79 10.60 -2.46 -2.28
CA THR A 79 9.89 -1.18 -2.28
C THR A 79 8.54 -1.33 -2.94
N LEU A 80 7.50 -0.78 -2.31
CA LEU A 80 6.19 -0.63 -2.91
C LEU A 80 5.83 0.83 -3.08
N LEU A 81 5.42 1.21 -4.28
CA LEU A 81 4.77 2.50 -4.55
C LEU A 81 3.30 2.22 -4.86
N TYR A 82 2.40 2.88 -4.14
CA TYR A 82 1.00 2.90 -4.52
C TYR A 82 0.73 4.10 -5.44
N LEU A 83 -0.02 3.87 -6.51
CA LEU A 83 -0.41 4.88 -7.50
C LEU A 83 -1.93 4.83 -7.68
N ASP A 84 -2.60 5.95 -7.48
CA ASP A 84 -4.05 6.05 -7.74
C ASP A 84 -4.34 5.85 -9.24
N SER A 85 -5.55 5.38 -9.56
CA SER A 85 -5.95 5.02 -10.93
C SER A 85 -6.14 6.22 -11.87
N ASP A 86 -6.20 7.42 -11.32
CA ASP A 86 -6.21 8.71 -12.02
C ASP A 86 -4.82 9.35 -12.09
N ALA A 87 -3.79 8.72 -11.50
CA ALA A 87 -2.41 9.17 -11.57
C ALA A 87 -1.62 8.42 -12.65
N VAL A 88 -0.93 9.17 -13.52
CA VAL A 88 -0.23 8.62 -14.68
C VAL A 88 1.18 9.18 -14.83
N TRP A 89 2.11 8.31 -15.21
CA TRP A 89 3.46 8.71 -15.63
C TRP A 89 3.44 9.28 -17.04
N LEU A 90 3.55 10.60 -17.14
CA LEU A 90 3.64 11.32 -18.43
C LEU A 90 5.03 11.18 -19.05
N ASP A 91 6.07 11.49 -18.28
CA ASP A 91 7.45 11.24 -18.70
C ASP A 91 7.83 9.80 -18.36
N THR A 92 7.82 8.96 -19.39
CA THR A 92 8.13 7.54 -19.25
C THR A 92 9.64 7.25 -19.23
N SER A 93 10.50 8.26 -19.37
CA SER A 93 11.96 8.11 -19.44
C SER A 93 12.64 8.18 -18.07
N VAL A 94 11.97 8.76 -17.07
CA VAL A 94 12.53 8.95 -15.73
C VAL A 94 12.24 7.73 -14.83
N PRO A 95 13.25 7.09 -14.22
CA PRO A 95 13.06 6.00 -13.26
C PRO A 95 12.75 6.54 -11.86
N LEU A 96 12.16 5.69 -11.02
CA LEU A 96 11.79 6.05 -9.64
C LEU A 96 13.02 6.36 -8.78
N ASP A 97 14.17 5.71 -9.04
CA ASP A 97 15.41 5.94 -8.28
C ASP A 97 15.94 7.39 -8.41
N VAL A 98 15.67 8.04 -9.55
CA VAL A 98 16.04 9.46 -9.76
C VAL A 98 15.13 10.37 -8.94
N LEU A 99 13.84 10.08 -8.92
CA LEU A 99 12.86 10.83 -8.13
C LEU A 99 13.02 10.58 -6.63
N ALA A 100 13.51 9.39 -6.27
CA ALA A 100 13.82 9.02 -4.90
C ALA A 100 14.87 9.94 -4.28
N ASP A 101 15.93 10.24 -5.04
CA ASP A 101 16.97 11.14 -4.57
C ASP A 101 16.49 12.61 -4.44
N GLU A 102 15.45 13.02 -5.19
CA GLU A 102 14.97 14.41 -5.23
C GLU A 102 13.78 14.70 -4.30
N PHE A 103 12.84 13.75 -4.18
CA PHE A 103 11.53 13.98 -3.56
C PHE A 103 11.21 13.04 -2.40
N LEU A 104 11.93 11.92 -2.23
CA LEU A 104 11.72 11.10 -1.02
C LEU A 104 12.43 11.79 0.13
N TYR A 105 11.65 12.36 1.05
CA TYR A 105 12.17 12.90 2.29
C TYR A 105 12.79 11.76 3.12
N PRO A 106 14.12 11.75 3.37
CA PRO A 106 14.76 10.76 4.21
C PRO A 106 14.47 11.14 5.67
N GLY A 107 13.31 10.78 6.20
CA GLY A 107 12.89 11.27 7.52
C GLY A 107 12.03 10.34 8.37
N ASP A 108 11.07 9.62 7.80
CA ASP A 108 10.03 8.98 8.64
C ASP A 108 10.22 7.49 8.89
N TRP A 109 11.24 6.85 8.29
CA TRP A 109 11.51 5.41 8.47
C TRP A 109 12.61 5.12 9.50
N GLU A 110 13.51 6.07 9.77
CA GLU A 110 14.63 5.87 10.71
C GLU A 110 14.30 6.27 12.17
N GLN A 111 13.15 6.92 12.42
CA GLN A 111 12.71 7.26 13.78
C GLN A 111 11.84 6.18 14.45
N GLY A 112 11.71 4.99 13.85
CA GLY A 112 10.96 3.88 14.41
C GLY A 112 11.71 3.00 15.42
N GLU A 113 13.05 3.07 15.49
CA GLU A 113 13.85 2.16 16.33
C GLU A 113 14.65 2.80 17.47
N SER A 114 14.62 4.13 17.66
CA SER A 114 15.43 4.78 18.72
C SER A 114 14.68 5.32 19.94
N HIS A 115 13.34 5.23 20.01
CA HIS A 115 12.56 5.69 21.17
C HIS A 115 11.73 4.62 21.90
N ILE A 116 11.95 3.32 21.64
CA ILE A 116 11.66 2.31 22.67
C ILE A 116 12.78 2.37 23.70
N SER A 117 12.65 3.33 24.62
CA SER A 117 13.30 3.25 25.93
C SER A 117 13.12 1.83 26.46
N LYS A 118 14.22 1.17 26.81
CA LYS A 118 14.26 -0.17 27.44
C LYS A 118 13.54 -0.24 28.81
N ARG A 119 12.57 0.64 29.09
CA ARG A 119 11.82 0.69 30.36
C ARG A 119 10.37 0.22 30.31
N ASP A 120 9.73 0.06 29.16
CA ASP A 120 8.29 -0.33 29.12
C ASP A 120 8.04 -1.66 28.38
N ARG A 121 8.90 -2.66 28.60
CA ARG A 121 8.65 -4.06 28.19
C ARG A 121 8.11 -4.93 29.33
N THR A 122 7.37 -4.34 30.26
CA THR A 122 6.67 -5.10 31.30
C THR A 122 5.17 -4.80 31.25
N ASN A 123 4.40 -5.86 30.99
CA ASN A 123 2.95 -5.99 31.15
C ASN A 123 2.07 -5.37 30.05
N ILE A 124 2.05 -6.02 28.88
CA ILE A 124 0.78 -6.19 28.17
C ILE A 124 0.40 -7.67 28.35
N ASP A 125 -0.30 -7.93 29.45
CA ASP A 125 -0.89 -9.23 29.75
C ASP A 125 -2.19 -9.32 28.95
N CYS A 126 -2.18 -10.10 27.86
CA CYS A 126 -3.34 -10.40 27.04
C CYS A 126 -4.24 -11.45 27.71
N ASN A 127 -4.61 -11.22 28.98
CA ASN A 127 -5.54 -12.07 29.73
C ASN A 127 -6.52 -11.18 30.48
N GLY A 128 -7.65 -10.92 29.83
CA GLY A 128 -8.77 -10.17 30.40
C GLY A 128 -10.10 -10.63 29.80
N ALA A 129 -10.28 -11.94 29.67
CA ALA A 129 -11.60 -12.51 29.51
C ALA A 129 -12.34 -12.39 30.86
N GLN A 130 -13.60 -11.95 30.75
CA GLN A 130 -14.69 -12.07 31.73
C GLN A 130 -14.80 -11.05 32.88
N SER A 131 -16.07 -10.65 33.06
CA SER A 131 -16.77 -10.49 34.35
C SER A 131 -17.12 -9.07 34.80
N GLU A 132 -18.42 -8.79 34.71
CA GLU A 132 -19.24 -8.09 35.70
C GLU A 132 -19.09 -6.57 35.87
N ARG A 133 -20.15 -5.85 35.44
CA ARG A 133 -20.76 -4.84 36.30
C ARG A 133 -22.28 -5.02 36.35
N ARG A 134 -22.73 -5.56 37.48
CA ARG A 134 -24.06 -5.30 38.03
C ARG A 134 -24.15 -3.80 38.33
N VAL A 135 -25.30 -3.20 38.01
CA VAL A 135 -25.71 -1.92 38.59
C VAL A 135 -26.78 -2.25 39.63
N SER A 136 -26.53 -1.84 40.87
CA SER A 136 -27.51 -1.78 41.95
C SER A 136 -27.29 -0.46 42.66
N GLU A 137 -28.22 0.47 42.48
CA GLU A 137 -29.09 1.06 43.52
C GLU A 137 -30.16 1.91 42.82
#